data_AF-A0A3N9NIV8-F1
#
_entry.id   AF-A0A3N9NIV8-F1
#
_cell.length_a   1.000
_cell.length_b   1.000
_cell.length_c   1.000
_cell.angle_alpha   90.00
_cell.angle_beta   90.00
_cell.angle_gamma   90.00
#
_symmetry.space_group_name_H-M   'P 1'
#
loop_
_entity.id
_entity.type
_entity.pdbx_description
1 polymer ?
#
loop_
_entity_poly.entity_id
_entity_poly.type
_entity_poly.pdbx_seq_one_letter_code
_entity_poly.pdbx_strand_id
1 'polypeptide(L)'
;MAKSPIPSKRDRHLQDLRKYAPFDAELQNYLLAHSNLPGKRGNLWRIREAVAMAIQDLMAIDPAAVLAQLQEWADEADYLLQRAVVAGLAEPALMKHLDIAQAALAIHKKIIRQVEMAKNFKDADLQVLVQGLCYTLSVIITGSADEGFSYLEELVNKEHPIIKRIARENLNKNRLKVLNESRVAALKAKIMRAEQ
;
A
#
# COMPACT_ATOMS: atom_id res chain seq x y z
N MET A 1 18.53 -11.35 -55.62
CA MET A 1 18.54 -10.21 -54.68
C MET A 1 17.75 -10.62 -53.44
N ALA A 2 18.42 -10.87 -52.31
CA ALA A 2 17.74 -11.18 -51.05
C ALA A 2 17.09 -9.90 -50.49
N LYS A 3 15.80 -9.95 -50.13
CA LYS A 3 15.12 -8.82 -49.47
C LYS A 3 15.74 -8.64 -48.08
N SER A 4 16.23 -7.44 -47.78
CA SER A 4 16.68 -7.09 -46.43
C SER A 4 15.55 -7.33 -45.42
N PRO A 5 15.85 -7.89 -44.23
CA PRO A 5 14.83 -8.17 -43.23
C PRO A 5 14.17 -6.88 -42.75
N ILE A 6 12.85 -6.91 -42.57
CA ILE A 6 12.08 -5.80 -42.01
C ILE A 6 12.55 -5.61 -40.55
N PRO A 7 13.00 -4.41 -40.14
CA PRO A 7 13.48 -4.17 -38.78
C PRO A 7 12.39 -4.46 -37.75
N SER A 8 12.76 -5.09 -36.63
CA SER A 8 11.83 -5.32 -35.53
C SER A 8 11.40 -3.99 -34.90
N LYS A 9 10.31 -4.01 -34.11
CA LYS A 9 9.88 -2.82 -33.35
C LYS A 9 11.01 -2.26 -32.47
N ARG A 10 11.84 -3.15 -31.89
CA ARG A 10 13.01 -2.79 -31.10
C ARG A 10 14.09 -2.10 -31.94
N ASP A 11 14.39 -2.63 -33.12
CA ASP A 11 15.43 -2.09 -34.01
C ASP A 11 15.06 -0.68 -34.50
N ARG A 12 13.77 -0.43 -34.78
CA ARG A 12 13.27 0.91 -35.11
C ARG A 12 13.48 1.89 -33.96
N HIS A 13 13.12 1.51 -32.73
CA HIS A 13 13.33 2.39 -31.59
C HIS A 13 14.81 2.69 -31.32
N LEU A 14 15.70 1.70 -31.48
CA LEU A 14 17.15 1.91 -31.33
C LEU A 14 17.72 2.83 -32.42
N GLN A 15 17.22 2.73 -33.65
CA GLN A 15 17.62 3.61 -34.74
C GLN A 15 17.13 5.05 -34.51
N ASP A 16 15.92 5.23 -33.98
CA ASP A 16 15.37 6.54 -33.64
C ASP A 16 16.09 7.19 -32.46
N LEU A 17 16.45 6.42 -31.43
CA LEU A 17 17.20 6.93 -30.26
C LEU A 17 18.58 7.49 -30.63
N ARG A 18 19.22 6.97 -31.70
CA ARG A 18 20.53 7.45 -32.18
C ARG A 18 20.48 8.84 -32.82
N LYS A 19 19.29 9.38 -33.07
CA LYS A 19 19.09 10.70 -33.68
C LYS A 19 19.16 11.83 -32.65
N TYR A 20 19.01 11.52 -31.36
CA TYR A 20 18.98 12.53 -30.31
C TYR A 20 20.31 12.61 -29.57
N ALA A 21 20.69 13.82 -29.14
CA ALA A 21 21.81 14.00 -28.23
C ALA A 21 21.46 13.49 -26.82
N PRO A 22 22.43 12.95 -26.06
CA PRO A 22 22.21 12.60 -24.66
C PRO A 22 21.68 13.81 -23.87
N PHE A 23 20.61 13.60 -23.09
CA PHE A 23 19.93 14.62 -22.25
C PHE A 23 19.19 15.75 -22.99
N ASP A 24 18.91 15.58 -24.28
CA ASP A 24 18.04 16.49 -25.02
C ASP A 24 16.56 16.37 -24.58
N ALA A 25 15.83 17.48 -24.59
CA ALA A 25 14.39 17.52 -24.32
C ALA A 25 13.59 16.67 -25.32
N GLU A 26 14.06 16.57 -26.58
CA GLU A 26 13.44 15.70 -27.59
C GLU A 26 13.61 14.21 -27.27
N LEU A 27 14.77 13.80 -26.74
CA LEU A 27 15.00 12.44 -26.24
C LEU A 27 14.05 12.11 -25.08
N GLN A 28 13.88 13.03 -24.14
CA GLN A 28 12.96 12.88 -23.03
C GLN A 28 11.51 12.68 -23.51
N ASN A 29 11.07 13.47 -24.49
CA ASN A 29 9.74 13.36 -25.08
C ASN A 29 9.53 12.02 -25.81
N TYR A 30 10.52 11.59 -26.59
CA TYR A 30 10.50 10.31 -27.27
C TYR A 30 10.43 9.13 -26.27
N LEU A 31 11.21 9.18 -25.19
CA LEU A 31 11.18 8.18 -24.13
C LEU A 31 9.82 8.15 -23.41
N LEU A 32 9.23 9.30 -23.09
CA LEU A 32 7.91 9.36 -22.46
C LEU A 32 6.81 8.79 -23.37
N ALA A 33 6.86 9.05 -24.68
CA ALA A 33 5.86 8.58 -25.63
C ALA A 33 5.96 7.08 -25.94
N HIS A 34 7.15 6.48 -25.82
CA HIS A 34 7.41 5.12 -26.30
C HIS A 34 7.87 4.11 -25.23
N SER A 35 8.13 4.54 -23.98
CA SER A 35 8.57 3.64 -22.91
C SER A 35 7.47 2.77 -22.30
N ASN A 36 6.20 3.01 -22.65
CA ASN A 36 5.04 2.46 -21.92
C ASN A 36 5.10 2.74 -20.40
N LEU A 37 5.96 3.66 -19.96
CA LEU A 37 5.93 4.17 -18.61
C LEU A 37 4.73 5.13 -18.56
N PRO A 38 3.68 4.85 -17.76
CA PRO A 38 2.63 5.82 -17.54
C PRO A 38 3.27 7.15 -17.13
N GLY A 39 2.75 8.27 -17.65
CA GLY A 39 3.32 9.62 -17.47
C GLY A 39 3.52 10.00 -16.00
N LYS A 40 4.08 11.17 -15.64
CA LYS A 40 4.55 11.52 -14.29
C LYS A 40 3.86 10.83 -13.07
N ARG A 41 2.53 10.79 -12.99
CA ARG A 41 1.75 10.06 -11.95
C ARG A 41 1.97 8.53 -11.93
N GLY A 42 2.12 7.94 -13.10
CA GLY A 42 2.56 6.58 -13.40
C GLY A 42 3.94 6.20 -12.87
N ASN A 43 4.89 7.12 -12.89
CA ASN A 43 6.22 6.86 -12.35
C ASN A 43 6.22 6.94 -10.82
N LEU A 44 5.43 7.86 -10.26
CA LEU A 44 5.30 8.03 -8.81
C LEU A 44 4.68 6.82 -8.11
N TRP A 45 3.71 6.11 -8.71
CA TRP A 45 3.19 4.89 -8.08
C TRP A 45 4.21 3.76 -8.05
N ARG A 46 5.05 3.61 -9.09
CA ARG A 46 6.12 2.61 -9.09
C ARG A 46 7.17 2.89 -8.04
N ILE A 47 7.53 4.16 -7.86
CA ILE A 47 8.46 4.56 -6.79
C ILE A 47 7.87 4.23 -5.43
N ARG A 48 6.58 4.49 -5.20
CA ARG A 48 5.91 4.14 -3.94
C ARG A 48 5.93 2.64 -3.65
N GLU A 49 5.65 1.81 -4.64
CA GLU A 49 5.76 0.36 -4.49
C GLU A 49 7.21 -0.08 -4.26
N ALA A 50 8.18 0.53 -4.94
CA ALA A 50 9.60 0.25 -4.69
C ALA A 50 10.05 0.60 -3.27
N VAL A 51 9.55 1.71 -2.70
CA VAL A 51 9.82 2.06 -1.29
C VAL A 51 9.23 1.02 -0.35
N ALA A 52 7.99 0.56 -0.60
CA ALA A 52 7.39 -0.50 0.21
C ALA A 52 8.19 -1.81 0.16
N MET A 53 8.63 -2.22 -1.03
CA MET A 53 9.48 -3.40 -1.21
C MET A 53 10.83 -3.23 -0.50
N ALA A 54 11.46 -2.05 -0.59
CA ALA A 54 12.70 -1.77 0.12
C ALA A 54 12.53 -1.87 1.65
N ILE A 55 11.39 -1.41 2.20
CA ILE A 55 11.09 -1.60 3.62
C ILE A 55 11.02 -3.09 3.96
N GLN A 56 10.38 -3.91 3.12
CA GLN A 56 10.27 -5.35 3.34
C GLN A 56 11.65 -6.03 3.33
N ASP A 57 12.52 -5.67 2.39
CA ASP A 57 13.88 -6.17 2.29
C ASP A 57 14.71 -5.77 3.53
N LEU A 58 14.59 -4.51 3.98
CA LEU A 58 15.27 -4.03 5.18
C LEU A 58 14.76 -4.70 6.46
N MET A 59 13.45 -4.93 6.56
CA MET A 59 12.84 -5.69 7.66
C MET A 59 13.37 -7.11 7.76
N ALA A 60 13.83 -7.72 6.66
CA ALA A 60 14.47 -9.04 6.70
C ALA A 60 15.91 -9.00 7.24
N ILE A 61 16.54 -7.83 7.28
CA ILE A 61 17.94 -7.65 7.72
C ILE A 61 17.98 -7.20 9.18
N ASP A 62 17.26 -6.14 9.53
CA ASP A 62 17.23 -5.58 10.89
C ASP A 62 15.82 -5.07 11.25
N PRO A 63 14.91 -5.98 11.67
CA PRO A 63 13.54 -5.62 12.00
C PRO A 63 13.45 -4.54 13.09
N ALA A 64 14.35 -4.56 14.08
CA ALA A 64 14.28 -3.67 15.23
C ALA A 64 14.61 -2.22 14.83
N ALA A 65 15.71 -2.00 14.11
CA ALA A 65 16.09 -0.67 13.65
C ALA A 65 15.05 -0.11 12.65
N VAL A 66 14.55 -0.95 11.75
CA VAL A 66 13.57 -0.53 10.75
C VAL A 66 12.23 -0.18 11.41
N LEU A 67 11.75 -0.99 12.37
CA LEU A 67 10.52 -0.66 13.11
C LEU A 67 10.63 0.66 13.86
N ALA A 68 11.77 0.97 14.47
CA ALA A 68 11.99 2.27 15.12
C ALA A 68 11.85 3.42 14.10
N GLN A 69 12.48 3.30 12.93
CA GLN A 69 12.37 4.30 11.88
C GLN A 69 10.95 4.46 11.33
N LEU A 70 10.23 3.35 11.16
CA LEU A 70 8.85 3.36 10.67
C LEU A 70 7.87 3.96 11.69
N GLN A 71 8.18 3.88 12.99
CA GLN A 71 7.38 4.56 14.03
C GLN A 71 7.50 6.08 13.92
N GLU A 72 8.71 6.59 13.65
CA GLU A 72 8.96 8.02 13.38
C GLU A 72 8.24 8.46 12.11
N TRP A 73 8.34 7.69 11.03
CA TRP A 73 7.62 7.98 9.79
C TRP A 73 6.10 7.97 9.94
N ALA A 74 5.58 7.17 10.88
CA ALA A 74 4.17 7.16 11.23
C ALA A 74 3.75 8.37 12.10
N ASP A 75 4.68 9.08 12.72
CA ASP A 75 4.42 10.36 13.41
C ASP A 75 4.31 11.55 12.45
N GLU A 76 4.98 11.47 11.31
CA GLU A 76 4.98 12.55 10.33
C GLU A 76 3.60 12.78 9.73
N ALA A 77 3.23 14.05 9.54
CA ALA A 77 1.97 14.45 8.93
C ALA A 77 1.99 14.36 7.38
N ASP A 78 2.57 13.28 6.85
CA ASP A 78 2.69 12.99 5.41
C ASP A 78 1.98 11.67 5.05
N TYR A 79 0.89 11.76 4.32
CA TYR A 79 0.08 10.60 3.94
C TYR A 79 0.80 9.62 3.01
N LEU A 80 1.72 10.10 2.16
CA LEU A 80 2.49 9.23 1.27
C LEU A 80 3.56 8.46 2.04
N LEU A 81 4.18 9.10 3.04
CA LEU A 81 5.12 8.44 3.94
C LEU A 81 4.41 7.38 4.77
N GLN A 82 3.27 7.72 5.38
CA GLN A 82 2.41 6.76 6.10
C GLN A 82 1.93 5.63 5.20
N ARG A 83 1.61 5.92 3.93
CA ARG A 83 1.22 4.90 2.95
C ARG A 83 2.35 3.91 2.71
N ALA A 84 3.59 4.38 2.60
CA ALA A 84 4.77 3.54 2.46
C ALA A 84 4.95 2.63 3.68
N VAL A 85 4.82 3.20 4.89
CA VAL A 85 4.89 2.45 6.15
C VAL A 85 3.88 1.29 6.17
N VAL A 86 2.59 1.56 5.92
CA VAL A 86 1.55 0.52 6.01
C VAL A 86 1.67 -0.53 4.91
N ALA A 87 2.18 -0.19 3.72
CA ALA A 87 2.48 -1.20 2.69
C ALA A 87 3.69 -2.05 3.04
N GLY A 88 4.79 -1.41 3.47
CA GLY A 88 6.03 -2.10 3.78
C GLY A 88 5.86 -3.12 4.91
N LEU A 89 5.05 -2.79 5.92
CA LEU A 89 4.73 -3.71 7.01
C LEU A 89 3.76 -4.84 6.61
N ALA A 90 2.98 -4.66 5.55
CA ALA A 90 1.94 -5.61 5.14
C ALA A 90 2.49 -6.75 4.27
N GLU A 91 3.55 -7.40 4.76
CA GLU A 91 4.20 -8.54 4.14
C GLU A 91 3.88 -9.84 4.90
N PRO A 92 3.21 -10.83 4.28
CA PRO A 92 2.85 -12.08 4.95
C PRO A 92 4.01 -12.82 5.63
N ALA A 93 5.23 -12.76 5.07
CA ALA A 93 6.38 -13.40 5.69
C ALA A 93 6.70 -12.82 7.08
N LEU A 94 6.52 -11.50 7.28
CA LEU A 94 6.74 -10.83 8.56
C LEU A 94 5.73 -11.24 9.62
N MET A 95 4.50 -11.57 9.22
CA MET A 95 3.40 -11.91 10.13
C MET A 95 3.55 -13.26 10.83
N LYS A 96 4.63 -13.99 10.56
CA LYS A 96 5.04 -15.19 11.30
C LYS A 96 5.69 -14.85 12.65
N HIS A 97 6.09 -13.60 12.85
CA HIS A 97 6.75 -13.10 14.06
C HIS A 97 5.76 -12.23 14.85
N LEU A 98 5.38 -12.70 16.05
CA LEU A 98 4.32 -12.08 16.85
C LEU A 98 4.68 -10.65 17.29
N ASP A 99 5.94 -10.43 17.69
CA ASP A 99 6.49 -9.13 18.06
C ASP A 99 6.40 -8.12 16.92
N ILE A 100 6.80 -8.53 15.70
CA ILE A 100 6.67 -7.70 14.49
C ILE A 100 5.21 -7.42 14.18
N ALA A 101 4.33 -8.43 14.27
CA ALA A 101 2.91 -8.26 14.00
C ALA A 101 2.23 -7.30 14.99
N GLN A 102 2.58 -7.37 16.27
CA GLN A 102 2.09 -6.45 17.30
C GLN A 102 2.59 -5.02 17.06
N ALA A 103 3.88 -4.84 16.76
CA ALA A 103 4.43 -3.53 16.41
C ALA A 103 3.76 -2.94 15.17
N ALA A 104 3.57 -3.76 14.12
CA ALA A 104 2.90 -3.35 12.91
C ALA A 104 1.43 -2.96 13.16
N LEU A 105 0.73 -3.69 14.03
CA LEU A 105 -0.64 -3.37 14.42
C LEU A 105 -0.70 -2.04 15.20
N ALA A 106 0.24 -1.79 16.11
CA ALA A 106 0.33 -0.53 16.84
C ALA A 106 0.56 0.68 15.90
N ILE A 107 1.44 0.52 14.91
CA ILE A 107 1.68 1.54 13.87
C ILE A 107 0.40 1.77 13.04
N HIS A 108 -0.28 0.70 12.62
CA HIS A 108 -1.55 0.82 11.89
C HIS A 108 -2.62 1.52 12.71
N LYS A 109 -2.76 1.20 14.00
CA LYS A 109 -3.67 1.88 14.93
C LYS A 109 -3.43 3.39 14.98
N LYS A 110 -2.17 3.78 15.11
CA LYS A 110 -1.74 5.18 15.13
C LYS A 110 -2.10 5.93 13.84
N ILE A 111 -1.78 5.36 12.68
CA ILE A 111 -2.06 5.97 11.38
C ILE A 111 -3.58 6.07 11.14
N ILE A 112 -4.35 5.02 11.47
CA ILE A 112 -5.82 5.03 11.35
C ILE A 112 -6.45 6.11 12.24
N ARG A 113 -5.91 6.34 13.45
CA ARG A 113 -6.35 7.44 14.31
C ARG A 113 -6.09 8.81 13.68
N GLN A 114 -4.95 8.99 13.01
CA GLN A 114 -4.67 10.24 12.31
C GLN A 114 -5.60 10.44 11.10
N VAL A 115 -5.92 9.36 10.36
CA VAL A 115 -6.94 9.38 9.29
C VAL A 115 -8.31 9.78 9.84
N GLU A 116 -8.71 9.26 11.01
CA GLU A 116 -9.97 9.64 11.69
C GLU A 116 -10.01 11.14 12.03
N MET A 117 -8.86 11.74 12.34
CA MET A 117 -8.74 13.16 12.70
C MET A 117 -8.52 14.10 11.49
N ALA A 118 -8.35 13.55 10.29
CA ALA A 118 -8.06 14.35 9.10
C ALA A 118 -9.25 15.27 8.74
N LYS A 119 -8.96 16.53 8.38
CA LYS A 119 -10.01 17.52 8.06
C LYS A 119 -10.41 17.54 6.59
N ASN A 120 -9.47 17.22 5.69
CA ASN A 120 -9.68 17.25 4.25
C ASN A 120 -9.71 15.83 3.66
N PHE A 121 -10.88 15.20 3.68
CA PHE A 121 -11.03 13.87 3.11
C PHE A 121 -10.93 13.79 1.59
N LYS A 122 -10.94 14.93 0.87
CA LYS A 122 -10.76 14.97 -0.59
C LYS A 122 -9.29 15.00 -1.01
N ASP A 123 -8.38 15.09 -0.05
CA ASP A 123 -6.94 15.05 -0.30
C ASP A 123 -6.56 13.75 -1.04
N ALA A 124 -5.84 13.89 -2.15
CA ALA A 124 -5.50 12.78 -3.02
C ALA A 124 -4.55 11.78 -2.34
N ASP A 125 -3.61 12.27 -1.54
CA ASP A 125 -2.60 11.45 -0.87
C ASP A 125 -3.23 10.73 0.33
N LEU A 126 -4.14 11.39 1.05
CA LEU A 126 -4.96 10.72 2.06
C LEU A 126 -5.81 9.59 1.45
N GLN A 127 -6.42 9.81 0.28
CA GLN A 127 -7.20 8.75 -0.39
C GLN A 127 -6.31 7.56 -0.79
N VAL A 128 -5.07 7.81 -1.22
CA VAL A 128 -4.08 6.76 -1.50
C VAL A 128 -3.74 5.98 -0.22
N LEU A 129 -3.50 6.67 0.90
CA LEU A 129 -3.27 6.03 2.20
C LEU A 129 -4.46 5.15 2.61
N VAL A 130 -5.68 5.69 2.57
CA VAL A 130 -6.89 4.96 2.95
C VAL A 130 -7.09 3.73 2.05
N GLN A 131 -6.81 3.83 0.76
CA GLN A 131 -6.87 2.69 -0.14
C GLN A 131 -5.89 1.59 0.28
N GLY A 132 -4.67 1.95 0.70
CA GLY A 132 -3.73 1.01 1.31
C GLY A 132 -4.30 0.36 2.56
N LEU A 133 -4.79 1.16 3.50
CA LEU A 133 -5.36 0.69 4.78
C LEU A 133 -6.55 -0.26 4.61
N CYS A 134 -7.36 -0.10 3.55
CA CYS A 134 -8.44 -1.03 3.18
C CYS A 134 -7.96 -2.46 2.82
N TYR A 135 -6.65 -2.69 2.74
CA TYR A 135 -6.05 -3.98 2.45
C TYR A 135 -5.00 -4.41 3.48
N THR A 136 -4.13 -3.49 3.91
CA THR A 136 -2.93 -3.82 4.70
C THR A 136 -3.28 -4.36 6.09
N LEU A 137 -4.30 -3.80 6.75
CA LEU A 137 -4.70 -4.21 8.09
C LEU A 137 -5.06 -5.71 8.15
N SER A 138 -5.72 -6.26 7.12
CA SER A 138 -6.04 -7.69 7.05
C SER A 138 -4.81 -8.59 6.99
N VAL A 139 -3.68 -8.10 6.44
CA VAL A 139 -2.39 -8.82 6.48
C VAL A 139 -1.87 -8.81 7.91
N ILE A 140 -1.84 -7.64 8.54
CA ILE A 140 -1.29 -7.49 9.90
C ILE A 140 -2.01 -8.39 10.92
N ILE A 141 -3.32 -8.48 10.81
CA ILE A 141 -4.16 -9.30 11.71
C ILE A 141 -3.81 -10.79 11.61
N THR A 142 -3.24 -11.28 10.51
CA THR A 142 -2.85 -12.70 10.44
C THR A 142 -1.71 -13.06 11.39
N GLY A 143 -0.90 -12.09 11.83
CA GLY A 143 0.16 -12.30 12.82
C GLY A 143 -0.22 -11.96 14.26
N SER A 144 -1.30 -11.19 14.48
CA SER A 144 -1.84 -10.86 15.81
C SER A 144 -3.36 -10.94 15.79
N ALA A 145 -3.90 -12.16 15.73
CA ALA A 145 -5.32 -12.40 15.47
C ALA A 145 -6.23 -11.81 16.55
N ASP A 146 -5.95 -12.09 17.82
CA ASP A 146 -6.84 -11.71 18.92
C ASP A 146 -6.94 -10.20 19.10
N GLU A 147 -5.80 -9.53 19.14
CA GLU A 147 -5.74 -8.06 19.22
C GLU A 147 -6.28 -7.43 17.94
N GLY A 148 -5.93 -7.99 16.79
CA GLY A 148 -6.30 -7.49 15.47
C GLY A 148 -7.81 -7.49 15.23
N PHE A 149 -8.49 -8.59 15.54
CA PHE A 149 -9.94 -8.64 15.43
C PHE A 149 -10.64 -7.79 16.51
N SER A 150 -10.07 -7.68 17.71
CA SER A 150 -10.62 -6.77 18.74
C SER A 150 -10.57 -5.32 18.25
N TYR A 151 -9.49 -4.95 17.56
CA TYR A 151 -9.38 -3.65 16.92
C TYR A 151 -10.34 -3.49 15.74
N LEU A 152 -10.54 -4.50 14.89
CA LEU A 152 -11.58 -4.43 13.86
C LEU A 152 -12.97 -4.19 14.43
N GLU A 153 -13.30 -4.80 15.58
CA GLU A 153 -14.56 -4.53 16.26
C GLU A 153 -14.68 -3.07 16.69
N GLU A 154 -13.61 -2.49 17.25
CA GLU A 154 -13.56 -1.07 17.59
C GLU A 154 -13.87 -0.21 16.36
N LEU A 155 -13.21 -0.48 15.23
CA LEU A 155 -13.40 0.28 13.99
C LEU A 155 -14.81 0.15 13.41
N VAL A 156 -15.43 -1.04 13.50
CA VAL A 156 -16.82 -1.26 13.09
C VAL A 156 -17.80 -0.40 13.90
N ASN A 157 -17.50 -0.12 15.17
CA ASN A 157 -18.35 0.69 16.04
C ASN A 157 -18.15 2.21 15.86
N LYS A 158 -17.16 2.64 15.07
CA LYS A 158 -16.95 4.07 14.80
C LYS A 158 -17.96 4.57 13.80
N GLU A 159 -18.62 5.70 14.05
CA GLU A 159 -19.53 6.33 13.06
C GLU A 159 -18.82 6.98 11.87
N HIS A 160 -17.49 7.08 11.92
CA HIS A 160 -16.71 7.73 10.87
C HIS A 160 -16.73 6.93 9.55
N PRO A 161 -17.20 7.49 8.42
CA PRO A 161 -17.46 6.73 7.19
C PRO A 161 -16.20 6.11 6.57
N ILE A 162 -15.07 6.83 6.60
CA ILE A 162 -13.78 6.28 6.13
C ILE A 162 -13.30 5.12 7.02
N ILE A 163 -13.51 5.20 8.33
CA ILE A 163 -13.07 4.17 9.26
C ILE A 163 -13.93 2.91 9.11
N LYS A 164 -15.26 3.08 9.01
CA LYS A 164 -16.20 2.00 8.64
C LYS A 164 -15.78 1.35 7.31
N ARG A 165 -15.40 2.15 6.31
CA ARG A 165 -14.88 1.65 5.01
C ARG A 165 -13.63 0.78 5.20
N ILE A 166 -12.63 1.27 5.93
CA ILE A 166 -11.38 0.52 6.20
C ILE A 166 -11.70 -0.84 6.86
N ALA A 167 -12.54 -0.84 7.89
CA ALA A 167 -12.91 -2.09 8.58
C ALA A 167 -13.63 -3.08 7.64
N ARG A 168 -14.64 -2.60 6.92
CA ARG A 168 -15.45 -3.41 6.00
C ARG A 168 -14.61 -4.02 4.88
N GLU A 169 -13.73 -3.25 4.25
CA GLU A 169 -12.87 -3.72 3.16
C GLU A 169 -11.89 -4.81 3.61
N ASN A 170 -11.36 -4.69 4.84
CA ASN A 170 -10.48 -5.71 5.41
C ASN A 170 -11.23 -6.99 5.78
N LEU A 171 -12.45 -6.88 6.32
CA LEU A 171 -13.32 -8.03 6.62
C LEU A 171 -13.73 -8.82 5.36
N ASN A 172 -13.62 -8.22 4.17
CA ASN A 172 -13.85 -8.91 2.90
C ASN A 172 -12.66 -9.72 2.41
N LYS A 173 -11.47 -9.59 3.02
CA LYS A 173 -10.29 -10.34 2.58
C LYS A 173 -10.37 -11.78 3.07
N ASN A 174 -10.23 -12.72 2.13
CA ASN A 174 -10.35 -14.16 2.40
C ASN A 174 -9.43 -14.64 3.54
N ARG A 175 -8.25 -14.03 3.70
CA ARG A 175 -7.31 -14.34 4.79
C ARG A 175 -7.94 -14.23 6.18
N LEU A 176 -8.81 -13.25 6.43
CA LEU A 176 -9.49 -13.13 7.73
C LEU A 176 -10.58 -14.18 7.90
N LYS A 177 -11.26 -14.55 6.81
CA LYS A 177 -12.24 -15.64 6.83
C LYS A 177 -11.57 -16.96 7.18
N VAL A 178 -10.43 -17.26 6.56
CA VAL A 178 -9.62 -18.46 6.86
C VAL A 178 -9.10 -18.42 8.30
N LEU A 179 -8.67 -17.25 8.77
CA LEU A 179 -8.16 -17.07 10.14
C LEU A 179 -9.24 -17.30 11.21
N ASN A 180 -10.44 -16.72 11.02
CA ASN A 180 -11.56 -16.90 11.94
C ASN A 180 -12.91 -16.53 11.28
N GLU A 181 -13.58 -17.52 10.69
CA GLU A 181 -14.84 -17.31 9.97
C GLU A 181 -15.97 -16.79 10.88
N SER A 182 -16.05 -17.27 12.11
CA SER A 182 -17.13 -16.89 13.05
C SER A 182 -17.01 -15.43 13.48
N ARG A 183 -15.81 -14.93 13.79
CA ARG A 183 -15.57 -13.51 14.11
C ARG A 183 -15.84 -12.61 12.91
N VAL A 184 -15.44 -13.02 11.70
CA VAL A 184 -15.75 -12.27 10.47
C VAL A 184 -17.26 -12.18 10.25
N ALA A 185 -17.98 -13.29 10.40
CA ALA A 185 -19.44 -13.32 10.24
C ALA A 185 -20.14 -12.41 11.27
N ALA A 186 -19.72 -12.46 12.54
CA ALA A 186 -20.26 -11.62 13.60
C ALA A 186 -20.06 -10.12 13.32
N LEU A 187 -18.85 -9.73 12.93
CA LEU A 187 -18.55 -8.32 12.63
C LEU A 187 -19.28 -7.82 11.38
N LYS A 188 -19.41 -8.65 10.34
CA LYS A 188 -20.21 -8.31 9.16
C LYS A 188 -21.69 -8.14 9.48
N ALA A 189 -22.26 -9.00 10.33
CA ALA A 189 -23.64 -8.86 10.79
C ALA A 189 -23.85 -7.55 11.55
N LYS A 190 -22.87 -7.12 12.35
CA LYS A 190 -22.89 -5.84 13.06
C LYS A 190 -22.95 -4.65 12.10
N ILE A 191 -22.16 -4.66 11.04
CA ILE A 191 -22.19 -3.62 10.00
C ILE A 191 -23.57 -3.57 9.33
N MET A 192 -24.11 -4.72 8.91
CA MET A 192 -25.42 -4.77 8.23
C MET A 192 -26.57 -4.24 9.09
N ARG A 193 -26.54 -4.48 10.41
CA ARG A 193 -27.56 -3.96 11.35
C ARG A 193 -27.47 -2.45 11.57
N ALA A 194 -26.27 -1.87 11.45
CA ALA A 194 -26.06 -0.43 11.62
C ALA A 194 -26.42 0.39 10.36
N GLU A 195 -26.59 -0.28 9.21
CA GLU A 195 -26.97 0.32 7.93
C GLU A 195 -28.49 0.24 7.66
N GLN A 196 -29.25 -0.40 8.56
CA GLN A 196 -30.73 -0.51 8.54
C GLN A 196 -31.37 0.58 9.40
#